data_AF-A0A6H5KFJ6-F1
#
_entry.id   AF-A0A6H5KFJ6-F1
#
_cell.length_a   1.000
_cell.length_b   1.000
_cell.length_c   1.000
_cell.angle_alpha   90.00
_cell.angle_beta   90.00
_cell.angle_gamma   90.00
#
_symmetry.space_group_name_H-M   'P 1'
#
loop_
_entity.id
_entity.type
_entity.pdbx_description
1 polymer ?
#
loop_
_entity_poly.entity_id
_entity_poly.type
_entity_poly.pdbx_seq_one_letter_code
_entity_poly.pdbx_strand_id
1 'polypeptide(L)'
;MRGAEYATANDLWLDTSNAYPRLANSAWAKLAEPFRETTLTAGSSVGDPDKDVFKWSFEDGTVLEGREVTYIFKGVGAQTVFLAQTIVSTGRIVQIEDTVMVKYVRREVRQLRAEDREAFLDAMETLYRLPTEEGVALYGDDYKMHLDGAGVSDCDHWHDDAGIMTHHVGYTMLFEQALQVVDPAVTIPYWEYTIECGCHSQGLTDYGESQIFDPDWFGDASPNNAMHTVDNGRWAYLPVMQASPAIAVLHCTLTGLIIYIHPTVDTIYRVAQDGDAWDYVHNPYGLLRTPWNTDPTPYVTRHNMTNAQDITSVVTCGMYQNCFDETTLAGLFNCLNGGTHGPVHIKMGGEWNNPEEELTNSLGYADEVPLMAKFLWRKGYLRIPTSCTVEEHGTGDDSTCRASCPSEIYENLGMTPYDVLYDALSIHWVAGKSGGVVVWDEEKEKFYVAGHEDDLEFEKFFWLRILNSLCDPGHVGELYTSSAPYDPLFWVIHPTAERFMGWRRKLSVEQPDV
;
A
#
# COMPACT_ATOMS: atom_id res chain seq x y z
N MET A 1 -7.14 -7.66 -60.83
CA MET A 1 -7.18 -7.16 -59.46
C MET A 1 -5.98 -6.23 -59.31
N ARG A 2 -6.17 -4.92 -59.21
CA ARG A 2 -5.07 -4.01 -58.88
C ARG A 2 -4.79 -4.18 -57.38
N GLY A 3 -3.54 -4.43 -57.02
CA GLY A 3 -3.12 -4.57 -55.62
C GLY A 3 -3.32 -3.26 -54.86
N ALA A 4 -3.57 -3.34 -53.55
CA ALA A 4 -3.62 -2.17 -52.68
C ALA A 4 -2.24 -1.49 -52.64
N GLU A 5 -2.23 -0.16 -52.72
CA GLU A 5 -1.00 0.64 -52.62
C GLU A 5 -0.80 1.07 -51.16
N TYR A 6 0.43 0.97 -50.66
CA TYR A 6 0.75 1.50 -49.32
C TYR A 6 0.76 3.03 -49.35
N ALA A 7 -0.07 3.64 -48.51
CA ALA A 7 -0.17 5.08 -48.33
C ALA A 7 0.93 5.60 -47.38
N THR A 8 1.22 6.89 -47.46
CA THR A 8 2.01 7.56 -46.43
C THR A 8 1.12 7.96 -45.25
N ALA A 9 1.71 8.19 -44.07
CA ALA A 9 0.98 8.66 -42.89
C ALA A 9 0.30 10.03 -43.10
N ASN A 10 0.64 10.78 -44.16
CA ASN A 10 -0.02 12.03 -44.53
C ASN A 10 -1.26 11.81 -45.40
N ASP A 11 -1.37 10.65 -46.06
CA ASP A 11 -2.47 10.31 -46.97
C ASP A 11 -3.61 9.61 -46.21
N LEU A 12 -3.25 8.73 -45.28
CA LEU A 12 -4.15 7.94 -44.46
C LEU A 12 -3.51 7.77 -43.07
N TRP A 13 -4.28 7.96 -42.01
CA TRP A 13 -3.83 7.77 -40.63
C TRP A 13 -4.97 7.27 -39.76
N LEU A 14 -4.63 6.77 -38.58
CA LEU A 14 -5.59 6.43 -37.53
C LEU A 14 -5.26 7.15 -36.23
N ASP A 15 -6.31 7.52 -35.51
CA ASP A 15 -6.27 8.07 -34.16
C ASP A 15 -7.03 7.15 -33.21
N THR A 16 -6.65 7.20 -31.92
CA THR A 16 -7.28 6.44 -30.85
C THR A 16 -7.84 7.39 -29.81
N SER A 17 -9.05 7.09 -29.33
CA SER A 17 -9.62 7.72 -28.14
C SER A 17 -10.33 6.68 -27.29
N ASN A 18 -10.51 7.00 -26.02
CA ASN A 18 -11.39 6.25 -25.14
C ASN A 18 -12.20 7.24 -24.30
N ALA A 19 -12.94 6.73 -23.32
CA ALA A 19 -13.80 7.55 -22.49
C ALA A 19 -13.03 8.54 -21.57
N TYR A 20 -11.71 8.41 -21.46
CA TYR A 20 -10.86 9.33 -20.70
C TYR A 20 -10.22 10.40 -21.59
N PRO A 21 -9.95 11.59 -21.05
CA PRO A 21 -9.15 12.58 -21.73
C PRO A 21 -7.78 12.02 -22.10
N ARG A 22 -7.25 12.47 -23.24
CA ARG A 22 -5.90 12.13 -23.67
C ARG A 22 -4.90 12.57 -22.61
N LEU A 23 -4.02 11.66 -22.19
CA LEU A 23 -2.96 11.94 -21.23
C LEU A 23 -1.99 12.98 -21.82
N ALA A 24 -1.94 14.15 -21.18
CA ALA A 24 -0.92 15.14 -21.48
C ALA A 24 0.48 14.52 -21.30
N ASN A 25 1.38 14.79 -22.24
CA ASN A 25 2.76 14.28 -22.22
C ASN A 25 2.89 12.74 -22.22
N SER A 26 1.89 12.01 -22.70
CA SER A 26 2.06 10.58 -23.01
C SER A 26 3.20 10.39 -24.00
N ALA A 27 4.07 9.40 -23.76
CA ALA A 27 5.10 9.00 -24.72
C ALA A 27 4.51 8.35 -25.98
N TRP A 28 3.22 8.00 -25.94
CA TRP A 28 2.51 7.32 -27.01
C TRP A 28 1.39 8.21 -27.55
N ALA A 29 1.47 8.51 -28.85
CA ALA A 29 0.43 9.26 -29.54
C ALA A 29 -0.89 8.46 -29.61
N LYS A 30 -0.79 7.14 -29.78
CA LYS A 30 -1.92 6.20 -29.90
C LYS A 30 -1.88 5.25 -28.73
N LEU A 31 -2.75 5.51 -27.76
CA LEU A 31 -2.83 4.77 -26.51
C LEU A 31 -4.22 4.16 -26.40
N ALA A 32 -4.25 2.88 -26.06
CA ALA A 32 -5.45 2.15 -25.70
C ALA A 32 -5.23 1.47 -24.35
N GLU A 33 -6.32 1.09 -23.71
CA GLU A 33 -6.30 0.33 -22.47
C GLU A 33 -6.84 -1.08 -22.74
N PRO A 34 -6.23 -2.12 -22.17
CA PRO A 34 -6.68 -3.49 -22.40
C PRO A 34 -8.06 -3.69 -21.78
N PHE A 35 -8.88 -4.53 -22.42
CA PHE A 35 -10.25 -4.90 -22.03
C PHE A 35 -11.24 -3.73 -21.96
N ARG A 36 -10.86 -2.56 -22.45
CA ARG A 36 -11.71 -1.37 -22.55
C ARG A 36 -12.04 -1.04 -24.00
N GLU A 37 -13.22 -0.49 -24.22
CA GLU A 37 -13.61 0.03 -25.52
C GLU A 37 -12.67 1.17 -25.94
N THR A 38 -12.03 1.00 -27.09
CA THR A 38 -11.22 2.02 -27.74
C THR A 38 -11.88 2.39 -29.06
N THR A 39 -12.14 3.68 -29.23
CA THR A 39 -12.61 4.24 -30.50
C THR A 39 -11.41 4.51 -31.40
N LEU A 40 -11.44 3.92 -32.59
CA LEU A 40 -10.46 4.09 -33.65
C LEU A 40 -11.09 4.92 -34.76
N THR A 41 -10.47 6.05 -35.09
CA THR A 41 -10.98 6.97 -36.11
C THR A 41 -9.99 7.05 -37.28
N ALA A 42 -10.49 6.83 -38.49
CA ALA A 42 -9.73 6.96 -39.72
C ALA A 42 -9.74 8.41 -40.20
N GLY A 43 -8.54 8.94 -40.45
CA GLY A 43 -8.34 10.19 -41.16
C GLY A 43 -7.70 9.95 -42.52
N SER A 44 -8.12 10.74 -43.51
CA SER A 44 -7.57 10.64 -44.87
C SER A 44 -7.56 12.01 -45.54
N SER A 45 -6.51 12.26 -46.32
CA SER A 45 -6.38 13.44 -47.19
C SER A 45 -6.61 13.12 -48.67
N VAL A 46 -6.92 11.86 -49.00
CA VAL A 46 -7.18 11.37 -50.35
C VAL A 46 -8.61 10.84 -50.49
N GLY A 47 -9.22 11.07 -51.65
CA GLY A 47 -10.61 10.63 -51.89
C GLY A 47 -11.64 11.55 -51.22
N ASP A 48 -12.80 10.98 -50.88
CA ASP A 48 -13.91 11.66 -50.19
C ASP A 48 -14.26 10.84 -48.95
N PRO A 49 -13.70 11.16 -47.77
CA PRO A 49 -13.86 10.36 -46.55
C PRO A 49 -15.31 10.17 -46.08
N ASP A 50 -16.25 10.99 -46.56
CA ASP A 50 -17.68 10.85 -46.24
C ASP A 50 -18.41 9.85 -47.15
N LYS A 51 -17.76 9.40 -48.24
CA LYS A 51 -18.30 8.44 -49.21
C LYS A 51 -17.45 7.20 -49.40
N ASP A 52 -16.20 7.25 -48.97
CA ASP A 52 -15.25 6.15 -49.09
C ASP A 52 -15.47 5.09 -48.01
N VAL A 53 -15.02 3.87 -48.29
CA VAL A 53 -15.19 2.71 -47.39
C VAL A 53 -13.89 2.47 -46.65
N PHE A 54 -13.95 2.47 -45.32
CA PHE A 54 -12.80 2.21 -44.45
C PHE A 54 -12.93 0.82 -43.83
N LYS A 55 -11.85 0.04 -43.89
CA LYS A 55 -11.77 -1.31 -43.36
C LYS A 55 -10.59 -1.43 -42.42
N TRP A 56 -10.86 -1.93 -41.23
CA TRP A 56 -9.89 -2.17 -40.16
C TRP A 56 -9.64 -3.67 -40.06
N SER A 57 -8.39 -4.07 -39.85
CA SER A 57 -8.03 -5.46 -39.54
C SER A 57 -7.06 -5.50 -38.37
N PHE A 58 -7.26 -6.47 -37.48
CA PHE A 58 -6.50 -6.63 -36.24
C PHE A 58 -5.77 -7.98 -36.23
N GLU A 59 -4.76 -8.11 -35.35
CA GLU A 59 -3.92 -9.32 -35.25
C GLU A 59 -4.69 -10.59 -34.87
N ASP A 60 -5.83 -10.45 -34.19
CA ASP A 60 -6.71 -11.57 -33.81
C ASP A 60 -7.61 -12.06 -34.96
N GLY A 61 -7.50 -11.42 -36.13
CA GLY A 61 -8.31 -11.71 -37.31
C GLY A 61 -9.65 -10.96 -37.37
N THR A 62 -9.97 -10.14 -36.36
CA THR A 62 -11.15 -9.27 -36.37
C THR A 62 -11.06 -8.27 -37.51
N VAL A 63 -12.20 -8.03 -38.17
CA VAL A 63 -12.33 -7.09 -39.28
C VAL A 63 -13.57 -6.23 -39.06
N LEU A 64 -13.40 -4.92 -39.09
CA LEU A 64 -14.47 -3.94 -38.91
C LEU A 64 -14.53 -2.99 -40.10
N GLU A 65 -15.70 -2.40 -40.34
CA GLU A 65 -15.93 -1.45 -41.43
C GLU A 65 -16.57 -0.18 -40.87
N GLY A 66 -16.07 0.97 -41.33
CA GLY A 66 -16.53 2.29 -40.90
C GLY A 66 -15.39 3.26 -40.72
N ARG A 67 -15.66 4.56 -40.88
CA ARG A 67 -14.68 5.62 -40.62
C ARG A 67 -14.29 5.70 -39.14
N GLU A 68 -15.21 5.31 -38.28
CA GLU A 68 -15.00 5.16 -36.84
C GLU A 68 -15.46 3.76 -36.44
N VAL A 69 -14.63 3.04 -35.68
CA VAL A 69 -14.95 1.71 -35.16
C VAL A 69 -14.56 1.61 -33.69
N THR A 70 -15.30 0.81 -32.93
CA THR A 70 -14.96 0.48 -31.54
C THR A 70 -14.31 -0.90 -31.51
N TYR A 71 -13.17 -1.01 -30.82
CA TYR A 71 -12.45 -2.26 -30.65
C TYR A 71 -11.93 -2.42 -29.23
N ILE A 72 -11.87 -3.65 -28.74
CA ILE A 72 -11.36 -4.01 -27.40
C ILE A 72 -10.06 -4.77 -27.57
N PHE A 73 -8.95 -4.15 -27.20
CA PHE A 73 -7.64 -4.80 -27.17
C PHE A 73 -7.56 -5.71 -25.94
N LYS A 74 -7.10 -6.96 -26.08
CA LYS A 74 -6.92 -7.89 -24.94
C LYS A 74 -5.46 -8.06 -24.53
N GLY A 75 -4.52 -7.84 -25.44
CA GLY A 75 -3.10 -7.94 -25.19
C GLY A 75 -2.49 -6.57 -24.86
N VAL A 76 -1.62 -6.53 -23.86
CA VAL A 76 -0.79 -5.36 -23.55
C VAL A 76 0.42 -5.28 -24.50
N GLY A 77 0.97 -4.07 -24.65
CA GLY A 77 2.12 -3.80 -25.51
C GLY A 77 1.75 -3.17 -26.84
N ALA A 78 2.71 -3.13 -27.77
CA ALA A 78 2.47 -2.65 -29.12
C ALA A 78 1.59 -3.64 -29.89
N GLN A 79 0.47 -3.16 -30.41
CA GLN A 79 -0.48 -3.93 -31.22
C GLN A 79 -0.52 -3.32 -32.63
N THR A 80 -0.38 -4.16 -33.66
CA THR A 80 -0.46 -3.69 -35.04
C THR A 80 -1.92 -3.59 -35.49
N VAL A 81 -2.26 -2.47 -36.13
CA VAL A 81 -3.58 -2.21 -36.71
C VAL A 81 -3.42 -1.88 -38.19
N PHE A 82 -4.19 -2.57 -39.03
CA PHE A 82 -4.22 -2.33 -40.47
C PHE A 82 -5.46 -1.52 -40.83
N LEU A 83 -5.27 -0.43 -41.55
CA LEU A 83 -6.36 0.42 -42.04
C LEU A 83 -6.29 0.52 -43.56
N ALA A 84 -7.39 0.21 -44.24
CA ALA A 84 -7.53 0.36 -45.68
C ALA A 84 -8.71 1.27 -46.02
N GLN A 85 -8.52 2.18 -46.96
CA GLN A 85 -9.57 3.01 -47.55
C GLN A 85 -9.78 2.61 -49.01
N THR A 86 -11.03 2.30 -49.36
CA THR A 86 -11.45 2.13 -50.75
C THR A 86 -12.09 3.42 -51.23
N ILE A 87 -11.42 4.09 -52.17
CA ILE A 87 -11.89 5.34 -52.78
C ILE A 87 -12.97 5.00 -53.79
N VAL A 88 -14.25 5.21 -53.42
CA VAL A 88 -15.41 4.70 -54.17
C VAL A 88 -15.47 5.26 -55.59
N SER A 89 -15.08 6.53 -55.77
CA SER A 89 -15.08 7.19 -57.07
C SER A 89 -14.12 6.59 -58.10
N THR A 90 -13.07 5.89 -57.65
CA THR A 90 -12.00 5.36 -58.51
C THR A 90 -11.79 3.85 -58.39
N GLY A 91 -12.31 3.23 -57.32
CA GLY A 91 -12.01 1.85 -56.93
C GLY A 91 -10.57 1.65 -56.46
N ARG A 92 -9.79 2.73 -56.25
CA ARG A 92 -8.42 2.65 -55.73
C ARG A 92 -8.45 2.32 -54.24
N ILE A 93 -7.59 1.40 -53.81
CA ILE A 93 -7.41 1.04 -52.40
C ILE A 93 -6.06 1.59 -51.94
N VAL A 94 -6.09 2.37 -50.87
CA VAL A 94 -4.90 2.82 -50.14
C VAL A 94 -4.92 2.21 -48.74
N GLN A 95 -3.76 1.83 -48.21
CA GLN A 95 -3.68 1.16 -46.91
C GLN A 95 -2.44 1.58 -46.11
N ILE A 96 -2.55 1.49 -44.79
CA ILE A 96 -1.44 1.66 -43.84
C ILE A 96 -1.40 0.52 -42.83
N GLU A 97 -0.23 0.33 -42.26
CA GLU A 97 0.01 -0.45 -41.05
C GLU A 97 0.52 0.52 -39.99
N ASP A 98 -0.08 0.48 -38.80
CA ASP A 98 0.26 1.39 -37.71
C ASP A 98 0.23 0.68 -36.36
N THR A 99 0.78 1.31 -35.33
CA THR A 99 0.90 0.72 -34.00
C THR A 99 0.05 1.48 -32.99
N VAL A 100 -0.75 0.73 -32.22
CA VAL A 100 -1.43 1.20 -31.02
C VAL A 100 -0.71 0.63 -29.80
N MET A 101 -0.29 1.49 -28.87
CA MET A 101 0.28 1.04 -27.60
C MET A 101 -0.86 0.73 -26.63
N VAL A 102 -0.94 -0.50 -26.14
CA VAL A 102 -1.93 -0.93 -25.15
C VAL A 102 -1.28 -1.01 -23.78
N LYS A 103 -1.75 -0.20 -22.82
CA LYS A 103 -1.25 -0.20 -21.44
C LYS A 103 -2.38 0.05 -20.45
N TYR A 104 -2.25 -0.57 -19.28
CA TYR A 104 -3.00 -0.18 -18.09
C TYR A 104 -2.60 1.25 -17.65
N VAL A 105 -3.58 2.07 -17.31
CA VAL A 105 -3.38 3.48 -16.92
C VAL A 105 -4.00 3.73 -15.55
N ARG A 106 -3.15 3.87 -14.53
CA ARG A 106 -3.57 4.28 -13.19
C ARG A 106 -3.94 5.75 -13.17
N ARG A 107 -5.07 6.07 -12.53
CA ARG A 107 -5.62 7.43 -12.44
C ARG A 107 -5.94 7.79 -11.01
N GLU A 108 -6.10 9.09 -10.76
CA GLU A 108 -6.57 9.56 -9.48
C GLU A 108 -8.01 9.05 -9.26
N VAL A 109 -8.29 8.49 -8.08
CA VAL A 109 -9.55 7.77 -7.81
C VAL A 109 -10.81 8.62 -8.00
N ARG A 110 -10.76 9.93 -7.71
CA ARG A 110 -11.87 10.88 -7.90
C ARG A 110 -12.03 11.30 -9.36
N GLN A 111 -11.02 11.06 -10.21
CA GLN A 111 -11.06 11.32 -11.65
C GLN A 111 -11.55 10.12 -12.47
N LEU A 112 -11.72 8.96 -11.83
CA LEU A 112 -12.34 7.81 -12.48
C LEU A 112 -13.80 8.09 -12.82
N ARG A 113 -14.25 7.53 -13.94
CA ARG A 113 -15.68 7.41 -14.24
C ARG A 113 -16.31 6.53 -13.16
N ALA A 114 -17.57 6.83 -12.81
CA ALA A 114 -18.28 6.07 -11.78
C ALA A 114 -18.25 4.56 -12.04
N GLU A 115 -18.55 4.12 -13.26
CA GLU A 115 -18.52 2.71 -13.67
C GLU A 115 -17.15 2.04 -13.47
N ASP A 116 -16.05 2.75 -13.71
CA ASP A 116 -14.69 2.22 -13.55
C ASP A 116 -14.27 2.14 -12.08
N ARG A 117 -14.70 3.12 -11.28
CA ARG A 117 -14.46 3.12 -9.84
C ARG A 117 -15.24 2.00 -9.15
N GLU A 118 -16.51 1.82 -9.52
CA GLU A 118 -17.31 0.70 -8.98
C GLU A 118 -16.71 -0.65 -9.41
N ALA A 119 -16.29 -0.82 -10.67
CA ALA A 119 -15.63 -2.05 -11.12
C ALA A 119 -14.36 -2.37 -10.30
N PHE A 120 -13.55 -1.35 -10.02
CA PHE A 120 -12.38 -1.49 -9.15
C PHE A 120 -12.75 -1.88 -7.70
N LEU A 121 -13.70 -1.18 -7.10
CA LEU A 121 -14.13 -1.45 -5.72
C LEU A 121 -14.82 -2.82 -5.58
N ASP A 122 -15.61 -3.22 -6.58
CA ASP A 122 -16.28 -4.53 -6.63
C ASP A 122 -15.27 -5.67 -6.80
N ALA A 123 -14.27 -5.50 -7.67
CA ALA A 123 -13.18 -6.46 -7.83
C ALA A 123 -12.37 -6.60 -6.54
N MET A 124 -12.07 -5.48 -5.87
CA MET A 124 -11.40 -5.47 -4.58
C MET A 124 -12.24 -6.17 -3.51
N GLU A 125 -13.53 -5.83 -3.39
CA GLU A 125 -14.41 -6.44 -2.40
C GLU A 125 -14.52 -7.94 -2.59
N THR A 126 -14.50 -8.40 -3.85
CA THR A 126 -14.42 -9.83 -4.17
C THR A 126 -13.15 -10.47 -3.61
N LEU A 127 -11.98 -9.84 -3.73
CA LEU A 127 -10.73 -10.36 -3.16
C LEU A 127 -10.74 -10.40 -1.63
N TYR A 128 -11.42 -9.45 -0.98
CA TYR A 128 -11.46 -9.37 0.49
C TYR A 128 -12.53 -10.28 1.12
N ARG A 129 -13.66 -10.50 0.45
CA ARG A 129 -14.82 -11.19 1.04
C ARG A 129 -14.97 -12.64 0.60
N LEU A 130 -14.45 -13.01 -0.57
CA LEU A 130 -14.56 -14.36 -1.08
C LEU A 130 -13.43 -15.22 -0.47
N PRO A 131 -13.75 -16.36 0.18
CA PRO A 131 -12.72 -17.23 0.74
C PRO A 131 -11.72 -17.71 -0.32
N THR A 132 -10.44 -17.83 0.04
CA THR A 132 -9.36 -18.22 -0.90
C THR A 132 -9.69 -19.46 -1.72
N GLU A 133 -10.21 -20.53 -1.09
CA GLU A 133 -10.56 -21.77 -1.80
C GLU A 133 -11.66 -21.56 -2.86
N GLU A 134 -12.68 -20.77 -2.53
CA GLU A 134 -13.77 -20.44 -3.46
C GLU A 134 -13.29 -19.52 -4.58
N GLY A 135 -12.46 -18.52 -4.26
CA GLY A 135 -11.87 -17.62 -5.23
C GLY A 135 -10.94 -18.33 -6.20
N VAL A 136 -10.11 -19.25 -5.73
CA VAL A 136 -9.27 -20.09 -6.59
C VAL A 136 -10.12 -20.99 -7.50
N ALA A 137 -11.23 -21.52 -7.00
CA ALA A 137 -12.15 -22.32 -7.81
C ALA A 137 -12.83 -21.50 -8.91
N LEU A 138 -13.08 -20.20 -8.68
CA LEU A 138 -13.75 -19.30 -9.62
C LEU A 138 -12.79 -18.63 -10.60
N TYR A 139 -11.62 -18.20 -10.13
CA TYR A 139 -10.70 -17.32 -10.86
C TYR A 139 -9.34 -17.96 -11.17
N GLY A 140 -9.04 -19.14 -10.62
CA GLY A 140 -7.78 -19.86 -10.81
C GLY A 140 -6.72 -19.55 -9.75
N ASP A 141 -5.54 -20.17 -9.88
CA ASP A 141 -4.46 -20.05 -8.88
C ASP A 141 -3.93 -18.62 -8.71
N ASP A 142 -4.01 -17.79 -9.75
CA ASP A 142 -3.58 -16.39 -9.76
C ASP A 142 -4.50 -15.49 -8.90
N TYR A 143 -5.62 -16.02 -8.36
CA TYR A 143 -6.43 -15.37 -7.34
C TYR A 143 -5.71 -15.25 -5.99
N LYS A 144 -4.74 -16.14 -5.71
CA LYS A 144 -4.04 -16.17 -4.42
C LYS A 144 -3.17 -14.94 -4.25
N MET A 145 -3.37 -14.24 -3.14
CA MET A 145 -2.45 -13.20 -2.69
C MET A 145 -1.45 -13.82 -1.70
N HIS A 146 -0.15 -13.65 -1.98
CA HIS A 146 0.91 -14.05 -1.05
C HIS A 146 1.29 -12.86 -0.15
N LEU A 147 1.15 -13.02 1.16
CA LEU A 147 1.34 -11.97 2.17
C LEU A 147 2.53 -12.21 3.11
N ASP A 148 3.61 -12.81 2.61
CA ASP A 148 4.76 -13.17 3.45
C ASP A 148 5.87 -12.10 3.37
N GLY A 149 6.20 -11.45 4.49
CA GLY A 149 7.45 -10.69 4.63
C GLY A 149 7.45 -9.48 5.55
N ALA A 150 6.30 -9.00 6.03
CA ALA A 150 6.23 -8.03 7.11
C ALA A 150 5.87 -8.71 8.44
N GLY A 151 6.56 -8.35 9.53
CA GLY A 151 6.22 -8.82 10.88
C GLY A 151 6.96 -10.07 11.38
N VAL A 152 7.79 -10.71 10.56
CA VAL A 152 8.68 -11.79 11.04
C VAL A 152 9.79 -11.25 11.95
N SER A 153 10.21 -12.07 12.91
CA SER A 153 11.15 -11.65 13.96
C SER A 153 12.59 -11.49 13.47
N ASP A 154 12.95 -12.08 12.34
CA ASP A 154 14.29 -12.03 11.78
C ASP A 154 14.58 -10.73 11.02
N CYS A 155 13.67 -10.23 10.18
CA CYS A 155 13.82 -8.97 9.43
C CYS A 155 12.47 -8.33 9.03
N ASP A 156 12.44 -7.04 8.70
CA ASP A 156 11.29 -6.45 7.98
C ASP A 156 11.66 -6.43 6.51
N HIS A 157 11.11 -7.36 5.75
CA HIS A 157 11.47 -7.42 4.34
C HIS A 157 10.80 -6.31 3.53
N TRP A 158 9.85 -5.57 4.10
CA TRP A 158 9.00 -4.64 3.35
C TRP A 158 9.23 -3.17 3.72
N HIS A 159 9.58 -2.86 4.97
CA HIS A 159 9.65 -1.47 5.47
C HIS A 159 11.06 -1.00 5.86
N ASP A 160 12.01 -1.91 6.14
CA ASP A 160 13.35 -1.50 6.58
C ASP A 160 14.26 -1.18 5.37
N ASP A 161 14.94 -0.04 5.43
CA ASP A 161 16.01 0.43 4.50
C ASP A 161 15.57 0.69 3.03
N ALA A 162 16.52 0.69 2.10
CA ALA A 162 16.39 1.10 0.70
C ALA A 162 15.41 0.26 -0.16
N GLY A 163 14.81 -0.80 0.39
CA GLY A 163 13.89 -1.66 -0.34
C GLY A 163 12.44 -1.15 -0.35
N ILE A 164 12.05 -0.31 0.60
CA ILE A 164 10.63 -0.04 0.91
C ILE A 164 9.80 0.38 -0.31
N MET A 165 10.26 1.38 -1.06
CA MET A 165 9.50 1.90 -2.20
C MET A 165 9.37 0.86 -3.30
N THR A 166 10.42 0.08 -3.56
CA THR A 166 10.40 -0.98 -4.59
C THR A 166 9.55 -2.18 -4.18
N HIS A 167 9.52 -2.53 -2.88
CA HIS A 167 8.65 -3.58 -2.37
C HIS A 167 7.18 -3.21 -2.51
N HIS A 168 6.80 -1.99 -2.11
CA HIS A 168 5.42 -1.52 -2.22
C HIS A 168 4.96 -1.41 -3.69
N VAL A 169 5.83 -1.03 -4.63
CA VAL A 169 5.53 -1.10 -6.07
C VAL A 169 5.24 -2.54 -6.50
N GLY A 170 6.16 -3.46 -6.19
CA GLY A 170 6.03 -4.87 -6.59
C GLY A 170 4.79 -5.52 -5.99
N TYR A 171 4.50 -5.22 -4.73
CA TYR A 171 3.36 -5.73 -4.00
C TYR A 171 2.03 -5.17 -4.52
N THR A 172 1.96 -3.87 -4.82
CA THR A 172 0.81 -3.25 -5.49
C THR A 172 0.58 -3.86 -6.87
N MET A 173 1.64 -4.16 -7.63
CA MET A 173 1.52 -4.86 -8.92
C MET A 173 0.98 -6.29 -8.78
N LEU A 174 1.37 -7.05 -7.75
CA LEU A 174 0.82 -8.38 -7.49
C LEU A 174 -0.67 -8.31 -7.17
N PHE A 175 -1.09 -7.33 -6.36
CA PHE A 175 -2.51 -7.14 -6.09
C PHE A 175 -3.30 -6.71 -7.32
N GLU A 176 -2.73 -5.84 -8.16
CA GLU A 176 -3.36 -5.43 -9.40
C GLU A 176 -3.60 -6.63 -10.33
N GLN A 177 -2.67 -7.59 -10.36
CA GLN A 177 -2.86 -8.85 -11.10
C GLN A 177 -4.00 -9.69 -10.52
N ALA A 178 -4.11 -9.80 -9.20
CA ALA A 178 -5.24 -10.49 -8.55
C ALA A 178 -6.58 -9.79 -8.85
N LEU A 179 -6.62 -8.45 -8.87
CA LEU A 179 -7.81 -7.71 -9.28
C LEU A 179 -8.17 -8.03 -10.73
N GLN A 180 -7.17 -8.17 -11.60
CA GLN A 180 -7.34 -8.45 -13.03
C GLN A 180 -7.81 -9.87 -13.34
N VAL A 181 -7.64 -10.84 -12.43
CA VAL A 181 -8.30 -12.15 -12.58
C VAL A 181 -9.80 -12.06 -12.34
N VAL A 182 -10.23 -11.12 -11.48
CA VAL A 182 -11.66 -10.85 -11.20
C VAL A 182 -12.28 -10.01 -12.30
N ASP A 183 -11.65 -8.89 -12.66
CA ASP A 183 -12.02 -8.05 -13.79
C ASP A 183 -10.77 -7.59 -14.56
N PRO A 184 -10.52 -8.09 -15.78
CA PRO A 184 -9.28 -7.81 -16.51
C PRO A 184 -9.13 -6.35 -16.97
N ALA A 185 -10.18 -5.53 -16.92
CA ALA A 185 -10.16 -4.12 -17.30
C ALA A 185 -9.75 -3.17 -16.17
N VAL A 186 -9.64 -3.66 -14.93
CA VAL A 186 -9.34 -2.84 -13.76
C VAL A 186 -7.85 -2.56 -13.59
N THR A 187 -7.58 -1.42 -12.95
CA THR A 187 -6.25 -0.97 -12.53
C THR A 187 -6.38 -0.33 -11.18
N ILE A 188 -5.35 -0.45 -10.34
CA ILE A 188 -5.34 0.24 -9.05
C ILE A 188 -5.24 1.76 -9.29
N PRO A 189 -6.22 2.57 -8.85
CA PRO A 189 -6.09 4.02 -8.86
C PRO A 189 -5.17 4.50 -7.74
N TYR A 190 -4.82 5.78 -7.78
CA TYR A 190 -4.09 6.41 -6.69
C TYR A 190 -4.95 7.44 -5.97
N TRP A 191 -4.72 7.60 -4.68
CA TRP A 191 -5.29 8.67 -3.89
C TRP A 191 -4.26 9.79 -3.75
N GLU A 192 -4.55 10.93 -4.37
CA GLU A 192 -3.72 12.14 -4.25
C GLU A 192 -4.10 12.91 -2.99
N TYR A 193 -3.56 12.49 -1.85
CA TYR A 193 -3.85 13.09 -0.55
C TYR A 193 -3.32 14.53 -0.37
N THR A 194 -2.50 15.05 -1.31
CA THR A 194 -2.13 16.47 -1.33
C THR A 194 -3.26 17.39 -1.83
N ILE A 195 -4.36 16.84 -2.36
CA ILE A 195 -5.54 17.65 -2.65
C ILE A 195 -6.17 18.12 -1.33
N GLU A 196 -6.20 17.24 -0.33
CA GLU A 196 -6.78 17.48 0.98
C GLU A 196 -6.01 18.54 1.79
N CYS A 197 -4.69 18.68 1.60
CA CYS A 197 -3.89 19.75 2.21
C CYS A 197 -4.20 21.16 1.68
N GLY A 198 -5.03 21.29 0.64
CA GLY A 198 -5.29 22.59 0.01
C GLY A 198 -4.13 23.09 -0.81
N CYS A 199 -3.27 22.19 -1.27
CA CYS A 199 -2.09 22.60 -2.00
C CYS A 199 -2.41 23.13 -3.42
N HIS A 200 -3.66 22.97 -3.88
CA HIS A 200 -4.20 23.53 -5.12
C HIS A 200 -5.55 24.29 -4.97
N SER A 201 -6.11 24.40 -3.75
CA SER A 201 -7.38 25.08 -3.42
C SER A 201 -7.48 25.38 -1.92
N GLN A 202 -8.62 25.84 -1.39
CA GLN A 202 -8.80 25.72 0.07
C GLN A 202 -8.81 24.23 0.41
N GLY A 203 -7.94 23.83 1.34
CA GLY A 203 -7.84 22.44 1.81
C GLY A 203 -9.06 22.06 2.62
N LEU A 204 -9.14 20.79 2.97
CA LEU A 204 -10.16 20.34 3.91
C LEU A 204 -9.82 20.85 5.32
N THR A 205 -10.84 21.25 6.06
CA THR A 205 -10.66 21.62 7.48
C THR A 205 -10.54 20.36 8.34
N ASP A 206 -11.28 19.31 7.96
CA ASP A 206 -11.17 17.97 8.52
C ASP A 206 -10.83 16.99 7.39
N TYR A 207 -9.75 16.23 7.57
CA TYR A 207 -9.32 15.23 6.60
C TYR A 207 -10.38 14.13 6.39
N GLY A 208 -11.15 13.81 7.43
CA GLY A 208 -12.25 12.85 7.39
C GLY A 208 -13.41 13.26 6.47
N GLU A 209 -13.48 14.53 6.04
CA GLU A 209 -14.45 15.00 5.05
C GLU A 209 -14.07 14.66 3.60
N SER A 210 -12.90 14.04 3.38
CA SER A 210 -12.50 13.63 2.03
C SER A 210 -13.48 12.61 1.47
N GLN A 211 -13.84 12.81 0.19
CA GLN A 211 -14.67 11.88 -0.57
C GLN A 211 -14.14 10.44 -0.56
N ILE A 212 -12.83 10.25 -0.32
CA ILE A 212 -12.25 8.92 -0.17
C ILE A 212 -12.96 8.10 0.91
N PHE A 213 -13.46 8.76 1.95
CA PHE A 213 -14.13 8.17 3.10
C PHE A 213 -15.65 8.09 2.95
N ASP A 214 -16.19 8.35 1.75
CA ASP A 214 -17.60 8.10 1.47
C ASP A 214 -17.93 6.62 1.76
N PRO A 215 -19.12 6.30 2.31
CA PRO A 215 -19.48 4.93 2.69
C PRO A 215 -19.41 3.92 1.53
N ASP A 216 -19.74 4.36 0.31
CA ASP A 216 -19.70 3.50 -0.88
C ASP A 216 -18.27 3.33 -1.45
N TRP A 217 -17.30 4.10 -0.96
CA TRP A 217 -15.88 4.06 -1.37
C TRP A 217 -15.06 3.28 -0.33
N PHE A 218 -14.25 3.94 0.51
CA PHE A 218 -13.39 3.29 1.49
C PHE A 218 -13.94 3.32 2.92
N GLY A 219 -15.11 3.94 3.14
CA GLY A 219 -15.74 4.06 4.45
C GLY A 219 -15.03 5.03 5.40
N ASP A 220 -15.64 5.26 6.55
CA ASP A 220 -15.26 6.33 7.48
C ASP A 220 -13.76 6.34 7.85
N ALA A 221 -13.17 7.54 7.94
CA ALA A 221 -11.76 7.74 8.32
C ALA A 221 -11.49 7.38 9.80
N SER A 222 -12.47 7.61 10.67
CA SER A 222 -12.38 7.33 12.11
C SER A 222 -13.79 7.05 12.65
N PRO A 223 -14.22 5.78 12.66
CA PRO A 223 -15.52 5.37 13.19
C PRO A 223 -15.73 5.80 14.64
N ASN A 224 -16.95 6.27 14.94
CA ASN A 224 -17.33 6.78 16.26
C ASN A 224 -17.99 5.70 17.12
N ASN A 225 -17.35 4.55 17.22
CA ASN A 225 -17.72 3.47 18.14
C ASN A 225 -16.52 3.11 19.03
N ALA A 226 -16.77 2.46 20.16
CA ALA A 226 -15.76 2.22 21.19
C ALA A 226 -14.56 1.36 20.74
N MET A 227 -14.76 0.55 19.69
CA MET A 227 -13.72 -0.34 19.15
C MET A 227 -13.06 0.24 17.89
N HIS A 228 -13.44 1.46 17.48
CA HIS A 228 -12.97 2.09 16.25
C HIS A 228 -13.18 1.25 14.97
N THR A 229 -14.12 0.30 15.02
CA THR A 229 -14.42 -0.63 13.92
C THR A 229 -15.07 0.11 12.77
N VAL A 230 -14.64 -0.15 11.53
CA VAL A 230 -15.38 0.31 10.35
C VAL A 230 -16.72 -0.45 10.31
N ASP A 231 -17.81 0.21 10.69
CA ASP A 231 -19.13 -0.40 10.92
C ASP A 231 -20.20 0.06 9.91
N ASN A 232 -19.81 0.89 8.95
CA ASN A 232 -20.67 1.47 7.92
C ASN A 232 -20.01 1.40 6.52
N GLY A 233 -20.84 1.42 5.49
CA GLY A 233 -20.40 1.41 4.10
C GLY A 233 -19.97 0.05 3.56
N ARG A 234 -19.36 0.05 2.38
CA ARG A 234 -18.91 -1.13 1.61
C ARG A 234 -18.05 -2.08 2.43
N TRP A 235 -17.20 -1.53 3.30
CA TRP A 235 -16.23 -2.27 4.10
C TRP A 235 -16.66 -2.50 5.55
N ALA A 236 -17.94 -2.27 5.86
CA ALA A 236 -18.48 -2.53 7.19
C ALA A 236 -18.17 -3.96 7.63
N TYR A 237 -17.64 -4.08 8.85
CA TYR A 237 -17.28 -5.34 9.50
C TYR A 237 -16.40 -6.24 8.63
N LEU A 238 -15.47 -5.63 7.88
CA LEU A 238 -14.45 -6.40 7.14
C LEU A 238 -13.59 -7.16 8.16
N PRO A 239 -13.57 -8.51 8.11
CA PRO A 239 -12.89 -9.30 9.13
C PRO A 239 -11.37 -9.22 8.98
N VAL A 240 -10.68 -9.16 10.11
CA VAL A 240 -9.26 -9.48 10.17
C VAL A 240 -9.14 -11.00 10.21
N MET A 241 -8.18 -11.56 9.46
CA MET A 241 -8.01 -13.01 9.42
C MET A 241 -7.77 -13.54 10.84
N GLN A 242 -8.56 -14.54 11.21
CA GLN A 242 -8.42 -15.29 12.45
C GLN A 242 -8.12 -16.74 12.10
N ALA A 243 -7.19 -17.39 12.80
CA ALA A 243 -7.01 -18.82 12.58
C ALA A 243 -8.26 -19.61 12.95
N SER A 244 -8.64 -20.53 12.08
CA SER A 244 -9.57 -21.58 12.44
C SER A 244 -8.86 -22.61 13.32
N PRO A 245 -9.32 -22.87 14.56
CA PRO A 245 -8.73 -23.90 15.43
C PRO A 245 -8.85 -25.34 14.85
N ALA A 246 -9.53 -25.53 13.71
CA ALA A 246 -9.72 -26.84 13.09
C ALA A 246 -8.56 -27.29 12.16
N ILE A 247 -7.71 -26.38 11.67
CA ILE A 247 -6.68 -26.73 10.67
C ILE A 247 -5.33 -27.07 11.34
N ALA A 248 -5.01 -26.46 12.49
CA ALA A 248 -3.74 -26.69 13.19
C ALA A 248 -3.57 -28.13 13.76
N VAL A 249 -4.67 -28.85 14.02
CA VAL A 249 -4.61 -30.19 14.63
C VAL A 249 -4.30 -31.29 13.60
N LEU A 250 -4.52 -31.06 12.30
CA LEU A 250 -4.37 -32.11 11.30
C LEU A 250 -2.93 -32.25 10.78
N HIS A 251 -2.14 -31.16 10.71
CA HIS A 251 -0.77 -31.22 10.20
C HIS A 251 0.27 -31.70 11.22
N CYS A 252 0.03 -31.56 12.53
CA CYS A 252 1.03 -31.92 13.54
C CYS A 252 1.12 -33.43 13.87
N THR A 253 0.30 -34.30 13.24
CA THR A 253 0.29 -35.75 13.56
C THR A 253 0.75 -36.67 12.42
N LEU A 254 0.99 -36.15 11.21
CA LEU A 254 1.35 -36.97 10.05
C LEU A 254 2.44 -36.31 9.20
N THR A 255 3.66 -36.24 9.71
CA THR A 255 4.91 -36.70 9.04
C THR A 255 6.13 -36.07 9.70
N GLY A 256 6.88 -36.88 10.44
CA GLY A 256 8.24 -36.51 10.86
C GLY A 256 9.18 -36.52 9.66
N LEU A 257 9.25 -35.41 8.93
CA LEU A 257 10.22 -35.22 7.85
C LEU A 257 11.10 -34.00 8.15
N ILE A 258 12.32 -34.27 8.60
CA ILE A 258 13.42 -33.31 8.67
C ILE A 258 13.86 -33.05 7.23
N ILE A 259 13.71 -31.82 6.72
CA ILE A 259 14.29 -31.42 5.44
C ILE A 259 15.38 -30.37 5.68
N TYR A 260 16.63 -30.81 5.53
CA TYR A 260 17.79 -29.94 5.28
C TYR A 260 17.74 -29.49 3.81
N ILE A 261 17.80 -28.18 3.54
CA ILE A 261 18.00 -27.67 2.17
C ILE A 261 19.16 -26.68 2.13
N HIS A 262 20.15 -26.99 1.29
CA HIS A 262 21.26 -26.12 0.87
C HIS A 262 20.77 -25.17 -0.24
N PRO A 263 21.38 -23.98 -0.42
CA PRO A 263 20.78 -22.90 -1.20
C PRO A 263 21.10 -23.01 -2.69
N THR A 264 20.09 -22.84 -3.53
CA THR A 264 20.23 -22.38 -4.92
C THR A 264 19.21 -21.27 -5.20
N VAL A 265 19.53 -20.43 -6.19
CA VAL A 265 19.02 -19.06 -6.42
C VAL A 265 17.52 -18.99 -6.85
N ASP A 266 16.81 -20.12 -6.90
CA ASP A 266 15.38 -20.20 -7.28
C ASP A 266 14.40 -20.24 -6.08
N THR A 267 14.87 -19.99 -4.85
CA THR A 267 14.10 -20.26 -3.62
C THR A 267 13.47 -19.01 -2.96
N ILE A 268 13.43 -17.85 -3.63
CA ILE A 268 12.96 -16.61 -2.98
C ILE A 268 11.43 -16.41 -3.06
N TYR A 269 10.69 -17.19 -3.87
CA TYR A 269 9.26 -16.95 -4.09
C TYR A 269 8.40 -18.23 -4.13
N ARG A 270 8.56 -19.15 -3.17
CA ARG A 270 7.62 -20.27 -3.00
C ARG A 270 6.98 -20.31 -1.62
N VAL A 271 5.74 -19.80 -1.61
CA VAL A 271 4.54 -20.32 -0.96
C VAL A 271 4.71 -20.80 0.48
N ALA A 272 4.40 -19.93 1.42
CA ALA A 272 3.70 -20.34 2.62
C ALA A 272 2.20 -20.41 2.28
N GLN A 273 1.53 -21.53 2.56
CA GLN A 273 0.07 -21.62 2.45
C GLN A 273 -0.57 -20.82 3.60
N ASP A 274 -1.87 -20.52 3.54
CA ASP A 274 -2.68 -19.80 4.55
C ASP A 274 -2.55 -20.32 6.02
N GLY A 275 -1.74 -21.36 6.29
CA GLY A 275 -1.37 -21.83 7.62
C GLY A 275 0.03 -21.44 8.12
N ASP A 276 0.97 -21.08 7.24
CA ASP A 276 2.38 -20.94 7.61
C ASP A 276 2.71 -19.58 8.25
N ALA A 277 2.10 -18.46 7.83
CA ALA A 277 2.33 -17.16 8.47
C ALA A 277 1.74 -17.08 9.90
N TRP A 278 0.62 -17.78 10.13
CA TRP A 278 -0.04 -17.86 11.43
C TRP A 278 0.83 -18.55 12.48
N ASP A 279 1.57 -19.60 12.11
CA ASP A 279 2.45 -20.31 13.05
C ASP A 279 3.56 -19.40 13.63
N TYR A 280 3.78 -18.19 13.07
CA TYR A 280 4.84 -17.28 13.49
C TYR A 280 4.39 -15.87 13.90
N VAL A 281 3.26 -15.35 13.39
CA VAL A 281 2.87 -13.93 13.64
C VAL A 281 1.35 -13.81 13.81
N HIS A 282 0.88 -13.73 15.05
CA HIS A 282 -0.49 -13.30 15.39
C HIS A 282 -0.49 -12.59 16.75
N ASN A 283 -1.53 -11.83 17.05
CA ASN A 283 -1.69 -11.25 18.38
C ASN A 283 -2.26 -12.27 19.40
N PRO A 284 -2.36 -11.94 20.70
CA PRO A 284 -2.86 -12.88 21.71
C PRO A 284 -4.29 -13.40 21.52
N TYR A 285 -5.08 -12.78 20.65
CA TYR A 285 -6.46 -13.20 20.33
C TYR A 285 -6.54 -14.08 19.07
N GLY A 286 -5.40 -14.39 18.46
CA GLY A 286 -5.30 -15.22 17.25
C GLY A 286 -5.67 -14.49 15.96
N LEU A 287 -5.62 -13.15 15.98
CA LEU A 287 -5.84 -12.29 14.83
C LEU A 287 -4.51 -12.02 14.13
N LEU A 288 -4.50 -12.00 12.79
CA LEU A 288 -3.30 -11.71 11.99
C LEU A 288 -2.96 -10.22 12.07
N ARG A 289 -2.38 -9.83 13.20
CA ARG A 289 -1.88 -8.49 13.54
C ARG A 289 -0.44 -8.60 13.98
N THR A 290 0.24 -7.45 14.08
CA THR A 290 1.54 -7.41 14.76
C THR A 290 1.40 -8.01 16.17
N PRO A 291 2.34 -8.85 16.63
CA PRO A 291 2.14 -9.59 17.87
C PRO A 291 1.86 -8.69 19.09
N TRP A 292 2.49 -7.51 19.13
CA TRP A 292 2.36 -6.54 20.23
C TRP A 292 1.10 -5.69 20.16
N ASN A 293 0.31 -5.75 19.08
CA ASN A 293 -0.98 -5.09 19.00
C ASN A 293 -2.03 -5.93 19.72
N THR A 294 -2.35 -5.55 20.96
CA THR A 294 -3.25 -6.30 21.85
C THR A 294 -4.73 -5.98 21.64
N ASP A 295 -5.09 -5.36 20.51
CA ASP A 295 -6.49 -5.13 20.15
C ASP A 295 -7.24 -6.47 19.94
N PRO A 296 -8.35 -6.74 20.65
CA PRO A 296 -9.19 -7.93 20.46
C PRO A 296 -10.16 -7.84 19.28
N THR A 297 -10.29 -6.69 18.62
CA THR A 297 -11.33 -6.44 17.62
C THR A 297 -11.17 -7.35 16.40
N PRO A 298 -12.17 -8.17 16.01
CA PRO A 298 -12.03 -9.11 14.89
C PRO A 298 -12.26 -8.46 13.51
N TYR A 299 -12.35 -7.13 13.45
CA TYR A 299 -12.69 -6.36 12.26
C TYR A 299 -11.68 -5.24 12.07
N VAL A 300 -11.58 -4.72 10.85
CA VAL A 300 -10.74 -3.55 10.54
C VAL A 300 -11.19 -2.35 11.37
N THR A 301 -10.20 -1.68 11.96
CA THR A 301 -10.29 -0.53 12.84
C THR A 301 -9.48 0.64 12.28
N ARG A 302 -10.00 1.85 12.49
CA ARG A 302 -9.35 3.10 12.09
C ARG A 302 -9.55 4.17 13.15
N HIS A 303 -8.52 4.93 13.44
CA HIS A 303 -8.63 6.07 14.34
C HIS A 303 -7.77 7.22 13.83
N ASN A 304 -8.34 8.43 13.82
CA ASN A 304 -7.64 9.64 13.36
C ASN A 304 -6.72 10.26 14.42
N MET A 305 -6.57 9.60 15.56
CA MET A 305 -5.73 10.05 16.68
C MET A 305 -4.76 8.93 17.06
N THR A 306 -3.59 9.32 17.53
CA THR A 306 -2.64 8.43 18.18
C THR A 306 -2.51 8.90 19.62
N ASN A 307 -3.00 8.11 20.56
CA ASN A 307 -2.99 8.39 22.00
C ASN A 307 -3.54 9.79 22.32
N ALA A 308 -4.79 10.03 21.88
CA ALA A 308 -5.53 11.28 22.02
C ALA A 308 -4.86 12.55 21.45
N GLN A 309 -3.88 12.39 20.55
CA GLN A 309 -3.26 13.49 19.83
C GLN A 309 -3.42 13.31 18.31
N ASP A 310 -3.71 14.42 17.62
CA ASP A 310 -3.53 14.49 16.16
C ASP A 310 -2.06 14.82 15.87
N ILE A 311 -1.22 13.78 15.90
CA ILE A 311 0.25 13.94 15.81
C ILE A 311 0.78 13.96 14.38
N THR A 312 -0.04 13.59 13.41
CA THR A 312 0.35 13.55 12.00
C THR A 312 -0.34 14.64 11.21
N SER A 313 0.44 15.64 10.82
CA SER A 313 -0.01 16.66 9.88
C SER A 313 -0.30 16.03 8.51
N VAL A 314 -1.24 16.62 7.78
CA VAL A 314 -1.56 16.18 6.41
C VAL A 314 -0.32 16.33 5.53
N VAL A 315 -0.02 15.31 4.73
CA VAL A 315 1.12 15.38 3.80
C VAL A 315 0.91 16.52 2.81
N THR A 316 1.88 17.44 2.76
CA THR A 316 1.79 18.66 1.95
C THR A 316 2.60 18.57 0.66
N CYS A 317 2.30 19.43 -0.32
CA CYS A 317 3.15 19.60 -1.50
C CYS A 317 4.58 20.03 -1.15
N GLY A 318 4.79 20.77 -0.05
CA GLY A 318 6.12 21.13 0.42
C GLY A 318 6.95 19.90 0.82
N MET A 319 6.32 18.89 1.42
CA MET A 319 6.98 17.63 1.78
C MET A 319 7.38 16.84 0.52
N TYR A 320 6.48 16.76 -0.46
CA TYR A 320 6.81 16.16 -1.75
C TYR A 320 7.91 16.91 -2.50
N GLN A 321 7.93 18.25 -2.45
CA GLN A 321 8.99 19.04 -3.05
C GLN A 321 10.34 18.75 -2.36
N ASN A 322 10.36 18.68 -1.03
CA ASN A 322 11.57 18.31 -0.29
C ASN A 322 12.09 16.94 -0.71
N CYS A 323 11.20 15.94 -0.84
CA CYS A 323 11.59 14.62 -1.34
C CYS A 323 12.06 14.68 -2.80
N PHE A 324 11.52 15.58 -3.62
CA PHE A 324 11.91 15.73 -5.02
C PHE A 324 13.32 16.30 -5.17
N ASP A 325 13.69 17.19 -4.26
CA ASP A 325 14.99 17.84 -4.21
C ASP A 325 16.10 16.91 -3.67
N GLU A 326 15.74 15.72 -3.18
CA GLU A 326 16.71 14.70 -2.78
C GLU A 326 17.60 14.28 -3.96
N THR A 327 18.91 14.33 -3.70
CA THR A 327 19.95 14.11 -4.72
C THR A 327 20.42 12.66 -4.80
N THR A 328 20.04 11.84 -3.82
CA THR A 328 20.39 10.42 -3.78
C THR A 328 19.13 9.57 -3.74
N LEU A 329 19.21 8.35 -4.29
CA LEU A 329 18.10 7.40 -4.23
C LEU A 329 17.74 7.04 -2.78
N ALA A 330 18.75 6.90 -1.91
CA ALA A 330 18.55 6.61 -0.49
C ALA A 330 17.84 7.75 0.25
N GLY A 331 18.28 9.01 0.04
CA GLY A 331 17.61 10.19 0.59
C GLY A 331 16.17 10.31 0.11
N LEU A 332 15.94 10.08 -1.19
CA LEU A 332 14.60 10.06 -1.76
C LEU A 332 13.71 9.00 -1.12
N PHE A 333 14.17 7.76 -1.02
CA PHE A 333 13.37 6.67 -0.44
C PHE A 333 13.09 6.88 1.05
N ASN A 334 14.07 7.36 1.80
CA ASN A 334 13.89 7.72 3.19
C ASN A 334 12.85 8.84 3.36
N CYS A 335 12.92 9.88 2.52
CA CYS A 335 11.95 10.97 2.54
C CYS A 335 10.54 10.51 2.13
N LEU A 336 10.41 9.69 1.08
CA LEU A 336 9.13 9.17 0.65
C LEU A 336 8.49 8.31 1.75
N ASN A 337 9.28 7.43 2.38
CA ASN A 337 8.86 6.59 3.50
C ASN A 337 8.40 7.44 4.69
N GLY A 338 9.33 8.12 5.39
CA GLY A 338 9.00 8.81 6.64
C GLY A 338 8.21 10.11 6.47
N GLY A 339 8.27 10.74 5.30
CA GLY A 339 7.67 12.05 5.06
C GLY A 339 6.33 12.01 4.32
N THR A 340 6.14 11.10 3.35
CA THR A 340 4.94 11.16 2.49
C THR A 340 4.04 9.93 2.58
N HIS A 341 4.58 8.80 3.03
CA HIS A 341 3.88 7.51 3.12
C HIS A 341 3.52 7.21 4.57
N GLY A 342 4.50 7.15 5.46
CA GLY A 342 4.34 6.85 6.88
C GLY A 342 3.26 7.70 7.56
N PRO A 343 3.26 9.04 7.45
CA PRO A 343 2.27 9.88 8.12
C PRO A 343 0.82 9.55 7.74
N VAL A 344 0.60 9.07 6.51
CA VAL A 344 -0.72 8.66 6.01
C VAL A 344 -1.16 7.38 6.74
N HIS A 345 -0.31 6.36 6.81
CA HIS A 345 -0.56 5.13 7.58
C HIS A 345 -0.92 5.39 9.05
N ILE A 346 -0.11 6.21 9.73
CA ILE A 346 -0.30 6.57 11.13
C ILE A 346 -1.61 7.33 11.32
N LYS A 347 -1.91 8.31 10.46
CA LYS A 347 -3.11 9.15 10.58
C LYS A 347 -4.40 8.37 10.47
N MET A 348 -4.48 7.33 9.65
CA MET A 348 -5.73 6.57 9.48
C MET A 348 -5.80 5.33 10.36
N GLY A 349 -4.69 4.71 10.72
CA GLY A 349 -4.72 3.58 11.65
C GLY A 349 -4.91 4.05 13.09
N GLY A 350 -4.12 5.03 13.53
CA GLY A 350 -4.17 5.56 14.90
C GLY A 350 -3.83 4.52 15.98
N GLU A 351 -3.76 5.00 17.21
CA GLU A 351 -3.41 4.19 18.39
C GLU A 351 -4.20 4.68 19.60
N TRP A 352 -4.58 3.75 20.46
CA TRP A 352 -5.31 4.03 21.70
C TRP A 352 -4.98 2.97 22.76
N ASN A 353 -5.46 3.18 23.99
CA ASN A 353 -5.27 2.26 25.11
C ASN A 353 -3.79 2.06 25.54
N ASN A 354 -2.92 3.03 25.26
CA ASN A 354 -1.53 3.05 25.72
C ASN A 354 -1.45 3.51 27.21
N PRO A 355 -0.91 2.69 28.14
CA PRO A 355 -0.82 3.05 29.57
C PRO A 355 0.07 4.26 29.88
N GLU A 356 1.03 4.57 29.02
CA GLU A 356 2.00 5.64 29.19
C GLU A 356 1.76 6.79 28.19
N GLU A 357 0.53 6.93 27.69
CA GLU A 357 0.10 8.00 26.78
C GLU A 357 0.54 9.40 27.24
N GLU A 358 0.41 9.73 28.53
CA GLU A 358 0.82 11.03 29.05
C GLU A 358 2.32 11.28 28.85
N LEU A 359 3.15 10.25 29.02
CA LEU A 359 4.60 10.32 28.83
C LEU A 359 4.95 10.57 27.37
N THR A 360 4.44 9.70 26.50
CA THR A 360 4.80 9.65 25.08
C THR A 360 4.37 10.94 24.39
N ASN A 361 3.21 11.47 24.76
CA ASN A 361 2.72 12.78 24.35
C ASN A 361 3.61 13.92 24.87
N SER A 362 3.96 13.92 26.15
CA SER A 362 4.80 14.98 26.74
C SER A 362 6.20 15.06 26.12
N LEU A 363 6.72 13.93 25.66
CA LEU A 363 8.02 13.79 25.02
C LEU A 363 7.95 13.74 23.49
N GLY A 364 6.75 13.85 22.89
CA GLY A 364 6.56 14.02 21.46
C GLY A 364 6.96 12.83 20.57
N TYR A 365 6.94 11.59 21.09
CA TYR A 365 7.25 10.38 20.31
C TYR A 365 6.11 9.36 20.24
N ALA A 366 4.87 9.78 20.52
CA ALA A 366 3.70 8.89 20.50
C ALA A 366 3.51 8.16 19.15
N ASP A 367 3.84 8.79 18.01
CA ASP A 367 3.81 8.24 16.64
C ASP A 367 4.87 7.16 16.37
N GLU A 368 5.80 6.95 17.31
CA GLU A 368 6.92 6.06 17.14
C GLU A 368 6.82 4.83 18.03
N VAL A 369 5.85 4.80 18.96
CA VAL A 369 5.76 3.74 19.98
C VAL A 369 5.55 2.35 19.35
N PRO A 370 4.58 2.13 18.44
CA PRO A 370 4.39 0.83 17.81
C PRO A 370 5.58 0.41 16.94
N LEU A 371 6.25 1.39 16.32
CA LEU A 371 7.43 1.17 15.49
C LEU A 371 8.66 0.78 16.32
N MET A 372 8.81 1.36 17.50
CA MET A 372 9.89 1.02 18.43
C MET A 372 9.63 -0.29 19.18
N ALA A 373 8.37 -0.63 19.49
CA ALA A 373 7.99 -1.90 20.11
C ALA A 373 8.46 -3.10 19.27
N LYS A 374 8.44 -2.97 17.93
CA LYS A 374 9.01 -3.94 16.98
C LYS A 374 10.48 -4.25 17.27
N PHE A 375 11.31 -3.26 17.61
CA PHE A 375 12.72 -3.49 17.92
C PHE A 375 12.90 -4.27 19.21
N LEU A 376 12.11 -3.97 20.24
CA LEU A 376 12.10 -4.72 21.50
C LEU A 376 11.63 -6.16 21.31
N TRP A 377 10.62 -6.38 20.44
CA TRP A 377 10.17 -7.72 20.06
C TRP A 377 11.28 -8.53 19.38
N ARG A 378 11.94 -7.95 18.38
CA ARG A 378 13.03 -8.62 17.63
C ARG A 378 14.23 -8.96 18.49
N LYS A 379 14.57 -8.09 19.43
CA LYS A 379 15.65 -8.32 20.40
C LYS A 379 15.27 -9.32 21.50
N GLY A 380 13.99 -9.70 21.57
CA GLY A 380 13.49 -10.62 22.57
C GLY A 380 13.37 -10.01 23.96
N TYR A 381 13.24 -8.69 24.08
CA TYR A 381 12.92 -8.02 25.36
C TYR A 381 11.42 -7.95 25.61
N LEU A 382 10.61 -7.83 24.54
CA LEU A 382 9.16 -7.78 24.65
C LEU A 382 8.57 -9.19 24.84
N ARG A 383 7.63 -9.34 25.77
CA ARG A 383 6.82 -10.54 25.97
C ARG A 383 5.36 -10.23 25.77
N ILE A 384 4.70 -11.17 25.12
CA ILE A 384 3.31 -11.06 24.70
C ILE A 384 2.58 -12.25 25.31
N PRO A 385 1.37 -12.07 25.87
CA PRO A 385 0.55 -13.17 26.35
C PRO A 385 0.35 -14.22 25.25
N THR A 386 0.46 -15.51 25.59
CA THR A 386 0.30 -16.59 24.60
C THR A 386 -1.13 -16.75 24.11
N SER A 387 -2.10 -16.33 24.92
CA SER A 387 -3.52 -16.36 24.59
C SER A 387 -4.28 -15.43 25.51
N CYS A 388 -5.26 -14.71 24.96
CA CYS A 388 -6.20 -13.89 25.72
C CYS A 388 -7.64 -14.30 25.43
N THR A 389 -8.52 -14.05 26.38
CA THR A 389 -9.97 -14.27 26.24
C THR A 389 -10.68 -12.94 26.06
N VAL A 390 -11.64 -12.90 25.14
CA VAL A 390 -12.55 -11.77 24.99
C VAL A 390 -13.60 -11.85 26.09
N GLU A 391 -13.76 -10.81 26.91
CA GLU A 391 -14.88 -10.75 27.87
C GLU A 391 -16.22 -10.48 27.16
N GLU A 392 -17.35 -10.62 27.86
CA GLU A 392 -18.73 -10.51 27.33
C GLU A 392 -19.04 -9.15 26.65
N HIS A 393 -18.12 -8.17 26.75
CA HIS A 393 -18.23 -6.82 26.20
C HIS A 393 -17.18 -6.45 25.13
N GLY A 394 -16.39 -7.40 24.62
CA GLY A 394 -15.50 -7.15 23.48
C GLY A 394 -14.20 -6.41 23.79
N THR A 395 -14.11 -5.77 24.96
CA THR A 395 -12.85 -5.38 25.58
C THR A 395 -12.32 -6.62 26.29
N GLY A 396 -11.17 -7.17 25.87
CA GLY A 396 -10.54 -8.24 26.65
C GLY A 396 -10.26 -7.80 28.09
N ASP A 397 -9.78 -8.69 28.93
CA ASP A 397 -9.33 -8.29 30.27
C ASP A 397 -8.11 -7.36 30.12
N ASP A 398 -8.37 -6.04 30.08
CA ASP A 398 -7.38 -4.97 29.95
C ASP A 398 -6.29 -5.04 31.03
N SER A 399 -6.52 -5.80 32.11
CA SER A 399 -5.54 -5.98 33.18
C SER A 399 -4.59 -7.16 32.97
N THR A 400 -4.91 -8.12 32.10
CA THR A 400 -4.10 -9.33 31.89
C THR A 400 -3.64 -9.56 30.45
N CYS A 401 -4.25 -8.91 29.45
CA CYS A 401 -3.85 -9.05 28.05
C CYS A 401 -3.00 -7.88 27.53
N ARG A 402 -1.84 -7.64 28.15
CA ARG A 402 -0.91 -6.57 27.75
C ARG A 402 0.47 -7.11 27.44
N ALA A 403 1.13 -6.50 26.47
CA ALA A 403 2.55 -6.73 26.25
C ALA A 403 3.37 -6.11 27.41
N SER A 404 4.54 -6.67 27.68
CA SER A 404 5.42 -6.18 28.75
C SER A 404 6.88 -6.53 28.49
N CYS A 405 7.80 -5.86 29.16
CA CYS A 405 9.21 -6.26 29.19
C CYS A 405 9.61 -6.69 30.61
N PRO A 406 9.40 -7.96 30.98
CA PRO A 406 9.76 -8.50 32.30
C PRO A 406 11.22 -8.22 32.66
N SER A 407 11.47 -7.69 33.86
CA SER A 407 12.80 -7.25 34.26
C SER A 407 13.79 -8.40 34.31
N GLU A 408 13.32 -9.62 34.60
CA GLU A 408 14.16 -10.81 34.67
C GLU A 408 14.85 -11.12 33.35
N ILE A 409 14.31 -10.68 32.20
CA ILE A 409 14.91 -10.94 30.89
C ILE A 409 16.24 -10.19 30.75
N TYR A 410 16.28 -8.93 31.15
CA TYR A 410 17.45 -8.08 30.98
C TYR A 410 18.32 -8.00 32.25
N GLU A 411 17.74 -8.07 33.45
CA GLU A 411 18.50 -8.08 34.70
C GLU A 411 19.38 -9.33 34.83
N ASN A 412 18.92 -10.49 34.33
CA ASN A 412 19.74 -11.71 34.28
C ASN A 412 20.97 -11.59 33.35
N LEU A 413 20.94 -10.63 32.40
CA LEU A 413 22.06 -10.28 31.55
C LEU A 413 22.93 -9.17 32.16
N GLY A 414 22.59 -8.68 33.36
CA GLY A 414 23.26 -7.55 33.99
C GLY A 414 22.94 -6.20 33.35
N MET A 415 21.85 -6.12 32.58
CA MET A 415 21.41 -4.92 31.89
C MET A 415 20.42 -4.13 32.74
N THR A 416 20.38 -2.82 32.51
CA THR A 416 19.39 -1.88 33.03
C THR A 416 18.37 -1.51 31.94
N PRO A 417 17.25 -0.83 32.27
CA PRO A 417 16.33 -0.32 31.25
C PRO A 417 17.01 0.57 30.20
N TYR A 418 18.02 1.34 30.59
CA TYR A 418 18.83 2.13 29.68
C TYR A 418 19.56 1.25 28.66
N ASP A 419 20.21 0.18 29.12
CA ASP A 419 20.98 -0.73 28.26
C ASP A 419 20.06 -1.45 27.26
N VAL A 420 18.82 -1.76 27.66
CA VAL A 420 17.80 -2.34 26.78
C VAL A 420 17.41 -1.36 25.68
N LEU A 421 17.10 -0.10 26.04
CA LEU A 421 16.73 0.94 25.08
C LEU A 421 17.87 1.28 24.12
N TYR A 422 19.12 1.21 24.59
CA TYR A 422 20.31 1.41 23.78
C TYR A 422 20.55 0.22 22.83
N ASP A 423 20.50 -1.02 23.32
CA ASP A 423 20.68 -2.22 22.50
C ASP A 423 19.59 -2.38 21.42
N ALA A 424 18.35 -1.98 21.72
CA ALA A 424 17.23 -1.96 20.78
C ALA A 424 17.24 -0.74 19.84
N LEU A 425 18.20 0.18 19.98
CA LEU A 425 18.32 1.44 19.24
C LEU A 425 17.16 2.43 19.45
N SER A 426 16.16 2.11 20.27
CA SER A 426 15.00 2.95 20.57
C SER A 426 15.38 4.29 21.21
N ILE A 427 16.45 4.33 22.01
CA ILE A 427 16.89 5.57 22.67
C ILE A 427 17.28 6.68 21.68
N HIS A 428 17.78 6.32 20.48
CA HIS A 428 18.12 7.29 19.44
C HIS A 428 16.87 7.97 18.87
N TRP A 429 15.77 7.24 18.74
CA TRP A 429 14.48 7.76 18.27
C TRP A 429 13.86 8.67 19.32
N VAL A 430 13.86 8.24 20.59
CA VAL A 430 13.42 9.06 21.72
C VAL A 430 14.24 10.36 21.79
N ALA A 431 15.57 10.30 21.66
CA ALA A 431 16.42 11.48 21.63
C ALA A 431 16.04 12.44 20.48
N GLY A 432 15.82 11.90 19.28
CA GLY A 432 15.44 12.69 18.10
C GLY A 432 14.09 13.40 18.21
N LYS A 433 13.15 12.86 18.99
CA LYS A 433 11.78 13.36 19.13
C LYS A 433 11.53 14.17 20.41
N SER A 434 12.28 13.91 21.47
CA SER A 434 12.08 14.47 22.82
C SER A 434 12.37 15.97 22.99
N GLY A 435 12.52 16.73 21.91
CA GLY A 435 12.70 18.19 21.97
C GLY A 435 13.95 18.63 22.76
N GLY A 436 14.96 17.76 22.88
CA GLY A 436 16.18 18.01 23.66
C GLY A 436 16.10 17.61 25.13
N VAL A 437 15.06 16.89 25.57
CA VAL A 437 15.01 16.30 26.92
C VAL A 437 16.01 15.16 27.06
N VAL A 438 16.12 14.29 26.04
CA VAL A 438 17.14 13.23 25.98
C VAL A 438 18.28 13.68 25.07
N VAL A 439 19.49 13.76 25.60
CA VAL A 439 20.66 14.34 24.92
C VAL A 439 21.84 13.37 24.95
N TRP A 440 22.60 13.32 23.87
CA TRP A 440 23.85 12.57 23.77
C TRP A 440 25.01 13.36 24.39
N ASP A 441 25.73 12.76 25.34
CA ASP A 441 27.00 13.27 25.87
C ASP A 441 28.16 12.59 25.13
N GLU A 442 28.91 13.38 24.33
CA GLU A 442 30.05 12.88 23.56
C GLU A 442 31.22 12.43 24.44
N GLU A 443 31.44 13.06 25.59
CA GLU A 443 32.58 12.74 26.47
C GLU A 443 32.31 11.45 27.26
N LYS A 444 31.06 11.24 27.68
CA LYS A 444 30.63 10.04 28.41
C LYS A 444 30.16 8.92 27.49
N GLU A 445 30.05 9.18 26.19
CA GLU A 445 29.49 8.27 25.16
C GLU A 445 28.15 7.66 25.60
N LYS A 446 27.26 8.48 26.16
CA LYS A 446 25.96 8.04 26.65
C LYS A 446 24.88 9.11 26.50
N PHE A 447 23.65 8.68 26.30
CA PHE A 447 22.47 9.52 26.52
C PHE A 447 22.24 9.83 28.01
N TYR A 448 21.75 11.03 28.30
CA TYR A 448 21.36 11.50 29.62
C TYR A 448 20.09 12.36 29.54
N VAL A 449 19.48 12.68 30.68
CA VAL A 449 18.30 13.55 30.73
C VAL A 449 18.71 14.99 31.08
N ALA A 450 18.40 15.93 30.20
CA ALA A 450 18.78 17.34 30.37
C ALA A 450 18.22 17.93 31.68
N GLY A 451 19.10 18.56 32.46
CA GLY A 451 18.77 19.11 33.78
C GLY A 451 18.77 18.10 34.93
N HIS A 452 19.06 16.83 34.66
CA HIS A 452 19.14 15.75 35.64
C HIS A 452 20.46 14.94 35.52
N GLU A 453 21.52 15.57 35.02
CA GLU A 453 22.81 14.93 34.65
C GLU A 453 23.48 14.18 35.81
N ASP A 454 23.25 14.65 37.04
CA ASP A 454 23.83 14.12 38.27
C ASP A 454 22.78 13.44 39.18
N ASP A 455 21.53 13.29 38.72
CA ASP A 455 20.43 12.66 39.46
C ASP A 455 20.18 11.22 38.99
N LEU A 456 21.03 10.31 39.49
CA LEU A 456 21.00 8.90 39.12
C LEU A 456 19.67 8.19 39.46
N GLU A 457 18.97 8.61 40.51
CA GLU A 457 17.70 7.99 40.89
C GLU A 457 16.58 8.44 39.94
N PHE A 458 16.58 9.72 39.56
CA PHE A 458 15.69 10.22 38.53
C PHE A 458 15.94 9.51 37.18
N GLU A 459 17.19 9.44 36.71
CA GLU A 459 17.50 8.80 35.42
C GLU A 459 17.05 7.33 35.39
N LYS A 460 17.29 6.56 36.47
CA LYS A 460 16.81 5.17 36.57
C LYS A 460 15.30 5.06 36.38
N PHE A 461 14.54 5.90 37.08
CA PHE A 461 13.08 5.89 36.99
C PHE A 461 12.61 6.35 35.60
N PHE A 462 13.26 7.37 35.04
CA PHE A 462 12.97 7.87 33.70
C PHE A 462 13.16 6.78 32.64
N TRP A 463 14.32 6.13 32.61
CA TRP A 463 14.60 5.06 31.64
C TRP A 463 13.66 3.86 31.80
N LEU A 464 13.28 3.52 33.03
CA LEU A 464 12.27 2.48 33.26
C LEU A 464 10.90 2.86 32.67
N ARG A 465 10.46 4.11 32.85
CA ARG A 465 9.21 4.60 32.25
C ARG A 465 9.26 4.62 30.73
N ILE A 466 10.38 5.06 30.13
CA ILE A 466 10.57 5.01 28.67
C ILE A 466 10.51 3.55 28.19
N LEU A 467 11.16 2.62 28.88
CA LEU A 467 11.07 1.21 28.50
C LEU A 467 9.61 0.73 28.56
N ASN A 468 8.91 0.97 29.67
CA ASN A 468 7.52 0.54 29.83
C ASN A 468 6.59 1.11 28.76
N SER A 469 6.77 2.36 28.33
CA SER A 469 5.94 2.98 27.28
C SER A 469 6.09 2.32 25.92
N LEU A 470 7.22 1.67 25.65
CA LEU A 470 7.46 0.91 24.42
C LEU A 470 7.06 -0.57 24.54
N CYS A 471 6.91 -1.06 25.77
CA CYS A 471 6.56 -2.45 26.03
C CYS A 471 5.05 -2.71 25.97
N ASP A 472 4.23 -1.67 26.03
CA ASP A 472 2.79 -1.77 25.81
C ASP A 472 2.32 -0.62 24.91
N PRO A 473 2.31 -0.82 23.58
CA PRO A 473 1.78 0.15 22.63
C PRO A 473 0.24 0.20 22.63
N GLY A 474 -0.46 -0.57 23.48
CA GLY A 474 -1.90 -0.64 23.49
C GLY A 474 -2.48 -1.27 22.22
N HIS A 475 -3.44 -0.57 21.63
CA HIS A 475 -4.20 -0.97 20.46
C HIS A 475 -3.86 -0.07 19.29
N VAL A 476 -3.69 -0.68 18.11
CA VAL A 476 -3.26 0.03 16.91
C VAL A 476 -4.16 -0.36 15.74
N GLY A 477 -4.66 0.62 15.00
CA GLY A 477 -5.50 0.33 13.83
C GLY A 477 -4.72 -0.31 12.69
N GLU A 478 -5.42 -1.07 11.85
CA GLU A 478 -4.79 -1.94 10.84
C GLU A 478 -3.80 -1.18 9.98
N LEU A 479 -4.18 0.00 9.49
CA LEU A 479 -3.39 0.78 8.53
C LEU A 479 -2.05 1.30 9.09
N TYR A 480 -1.85 1.36 10.40
CA TYR A 480 -0.63 1.92 10.99
C TYR A 480 0.53 0.89 11.00
N THR A 481 0.25 -0.41 11.11
CA THR A 481 1.31 -1.43 11.27
C THR A 481 1.34 -2.46 10.15
N SER A 482 2.08 -3.56 10.31
CA SER A 482 2.25 -4.59 9.28
C SER A 482 0.94 -5.25 8.81
N SER A 483 -0.16 -5.07 9.56
CA SER A 483 -1.51 -5.47 9.16
C SER A 483 -2.19 -4.52 8.16
N ALA A 484 -1.52 -3.45 7.73
CA ALA A 484 -2.12 -2.41 6.88
C ALA A 484 -2.81 -2.93 5.61
N PRO A 485 -2.33 -3.98 4.93
CA PRO A 485 -3.05 -4.55 3.78
C PRO A 485 -4.44 -5.10 4.08
N TYR A 486 -4.84 -5.30 5.35
CA TYR A 486 -6.22 -5.64 5.69
C TYR A 486 -7.19 -4.48 5.47
N ASP A 487 -6.69 -3.26 5.47
CA ASP A 487 -7.48 -2.08 5.17
C ASP A 487 -7.44 -1.80 3.66
N PRO A 488 -8.59 -1.80 2.95
CA PRO A 488 -8.68 -1.52 1.52
C PRO A 488 -8.03 -0.20 1.07
N LEU A 489 -7.94 0.79 1.97
CA LEU A 489 -7.30 2.09 1.70
C LEU A 489 -5.80 1.96 1.42
N PHE A 490 -5.15 0.90 1.93
CA PHE A 490 -3.74 0.60 1.70
C PHE A 490 -3.36 0.69 0.21
N TRP A 491 -4.17 0.09 -0.65
CA TRP A 491 -3.81 -0.13 -2.05
C TRP A 491 -3.77 1.15 -2.89
N VAL A 492 -4.49 2.19 -2.48
CA VAL A 492 -4.52 3.46 -3.22
C VAL A 492 -3.51 4.49 -2.71
N ILE A 493 -2.83 4.23 -1.59
CA ILE A 493 -1.78 5.11 -1.03
C ILE A 493 -0.46 4.97 -1.80
N HIS A 494 0.01 3.74 -2.00
CA HIS A 494 1.34 3.43 -2.54
C HIS A 494 1.57 3.87 -4.00
N PRO A 495 0.58 3.78 -4.92
CA PRO A 495 0.71 4.31 -6.27
C PRO A 495 1.16 5.77 -6.36
N THR A 496 0.95 6.60 -5.33
CA THR A 496 1.40 7.99 -5.31
C THR A 496 2.93 8.09 -5.28
N ALA A 497 3.60 7.26 -4.48
CA ALA A 497 5.06 7.15 -4.49
C ALA A 497 5.60 6.58 -5.81
N GLU A 498 4.88 5.63 -6.43
CA GLU A 498 5.25 5.10 -7.74
C GLU A 498 5.20 6.18 -8.83
N ARG A 499 4.11 6.96 -8.86
CA ARG A 499 3.93 8.07 -9.81
C ARG A 499 5.04 9.09 -9.64
N PHE A 500 5.41 9.41 -8.40
CA PHE A 500 6.49 10.31 -8.08
C PHE A 500 7.83 9.82 -8.66
N MET A 501 8.21 8.57 -8.43
CA MET A 501 9.43 7.99 -8.97
C MET A 501 9.42 7.93 -10.50
N GLY A 502 8.26 7.60 -11.09
CA GLY A 502 8.05 7.61 -12.55
C GLY A 502 8.27 9.00 -13.14
N TRP A 503 7.81 10.05 -12.47
CA TRP A 503 8.02 11.44 -12.87
C TRP A 503 9.48 11.87 -12.79
N ARG A 504 10.18 11.58 -11.67
CA ARG A 504 11.64 11.81 -11.53
C ARG A 504 12.42 11.13 -12.65
N ARG A 505 12.11 9.86 -12.93
CA ARG A 505 12.75 9.10 -14.02
C ARG A 505 12.51 9.77 -15.37
N LYS A 506 11.28 10.19 -15.65
CA LYS A 506 10.94 10.86 -16.91
C LYS A 506 11.72 12.17 -17.07
N LEU A 507 11.76 13.00 -16.04
CA LEU A 507 12.51 14.26 -16.06
C LEU A 507 14.01 14.04 -16.27
N SER A 508 14.61 13.03 -15.64
CA SER A 508 16.03 12.72 -15.86
C SER A 508 16.39 12.39 -17.32
N VAL A 509 15.40 11.96 -18.11
CA VAL A 509 15.56 11.66 -19.55
C VAL A 509 15.25 12.88 -20.42
N GLU A 510 14.17 13.60 -20.12
CA GLU A 510 13.68 14.71 -20.96
C GLU A 510 14.34 16.05 -20.64
N GLN A 511 14.78 16.23 -19.39
CA GLN A 511 15.36 17.45 -18.84
C GLN A 511 16.52 17.09 -17.90
N PRO A 512 17.64 16.54 -18.42
CA PRO A 512 18.75 16.07 -17.59
C PRO A 512 19.45 17.16 -16.76
N ASP A 513 19.17 18.43 -17.06
CA ASP A 513 19.70 19.61 -16.35
C ASP A 513 18.76 20.09 -15.21
N VAL A 514 17.62 19.41 -15.00
CA VAL A 514 16.60 19.64 -13.96
C VAL A 514 16.58 18.43 -13.02
#